data_AF-A0AA48H056-F1
#
_entry.id   AF-A0AA48H056-F1
#
_cell.length_a   1.000
_cell.length_b   1.000
_cell.length_c   1.000
_cell.angle_alpha   90.00
_cell.angle_beta   90.00
_cell.angle_gamma   90.00
#
_symmetry.space_group_name_H-M   'P 1'
#
loop_
_entity.id
_entity.type
_entity.pdbx_description
1 polymer ?
#
loop_
_entity_poly.entity_id
_entity_poly.type
_entity_poly.pdbx_seq_one_letter_code
_entity_poly.pdbx_strand_id
1 'polypeptide(L)' 'MSNIGKALLWAAGIIAAAVFMQAQGMSDGASFGVIAGLSGAAWASLNAETGCGRSCLQ' A
#
# COMPACT_ATOMS: atom_id res chain seq x y z
N MET A 1 -12.41 1.33 -9.50
CA MET A 1 -12.48 1.99 -8.18
C MET A 1 -11.85 3.37 -8.32
N SER A 2 -12.40 4.39 -7.67
CA SER A 2 -11.71 5.69 -7.59
C SER A 2 -10.35 5.50 -6.88
N ASN A 3 -9.31 6.22 -7.34
CA ASN A 3 -7.98 6.22 -6.70
C ASN A 3 -8.06 6.49 -5.19
N ILE A 4 -9.05 7.28 -4.76
CA ILE A 4 -9.34 7.57 -3.35
C ILE A 4 -9.71 6.29 -2.58
N GLY A 5 -10.58 5.45 -3.12
CA GLY A 5 -10.99 4.20 -2.46
C GLY A 5 -9.85 3.19 -2.37
N LYS A 6 -9.00 3.14 -3.39
CA LYS A 6 -7.82 2.29 -3.43
C LYS A 6 -6.76 2.75 -2.41
N ALA A 7 -6.60 4.06 -2.24
CA ALA A 7 -5.70 4.63 -1.23
C ALA A 7 -6.19 4.36 0.20
N LEU A 8 -7.50 4.48 0.44
CA LEU A 8 -8.11 4.15 1.74
C LEU A 8 -7.93 2.67 2.12
N LEU A 9 -8.09 1.76 1.16
CA LEU A 9 -7.83 0.32 1.37
C LEU A 9 -6.38 0.05 1.76
N TRP A 10 -5.41 0.68 1.08
CA TRP A 10 -4.00 0.57 1.42
C TRP A 10 -3.68 1.18 2.80
N ALA A 11 -4.24 2.34 3.12
CA ALA A 11 -4.06 2.96 4.42
C ALA A 11 -4.56 2.06 5.56
N ALA A 12 -5.75 1.48 5.42
CA ALA A 12 -6.29 0.53 6.39
C ALA A 12 -5.40 -0.72 6.54
N GLY A 13 -4.90 -1.26 5.42
CA GLY A 13 -3.99 -2.40 5.43
C GLY A 13 -2.65 -2.11 6.12
N ILE A 14 -2.06 -0.95 5.88
CA ILE A 14 -0.78 -0.53 6.49
C ILE A 14 -0.95 -0.36 8.00
N ILE A 15 -2.04 0.26 8.46
CA ILE A 15 -2.32 0.43 9.89
C ILE A 15 -2.55 -0.92 10.56
N ALA A 16 -3.33 -1.81 9.95
CA ALA A 16 -3.56 -3.15 10.48
C ALA A 16 -2.25 -3.96 10.59
N ALA A 17 -1.38 -3.88 9.57
CA ALA A 17 -0.08 -4.51 9.60
C ALA A 17 0.82 -3.94 10.71
N ALA A 18 0.81 -2.62 10.93
CA ALA A 18 1.58 -1.97 12.00
C ALA A 18 1.11 -2.44 13.39
N VAL A 19 -0.20 -2.52 13.61
CA VAL A 19 -0.78 -3.03 14.88
C VAL A 19 -0.40 -4.49 15.10
N PHE A 20 -0.48 -5.32 14.05
CA PHE A 20 -0.14 -6.73 14.12
C PHE A 20 1.36 -6.94 14.43
N MET A 21 2.24 -6.14 13.85
CA MET A 21 3.68 -6.20 14.11
C MET A 21 4.04 -5.74 15.53
N GLN A 22 3.35 -4.72 16.05
CA GLN A 22 3.47 -4.35 17.47
C GLN A 22 3.02 -5.50 18.40
N ALA A 23 1.91 -6.17 18.08
CA ALA A 23 1.41 -7.30 18.88
C ALA A 23 2.37 -8.50 18.90
N GLN A 24 3.18 -8.70 17.85
CA GLN A 24 4.20 -9.75 17.81
C GLN A 24 5.56 -9.34 18.42
N GLY A 25 5.69 -8.11 18.91
CA GLY A 25 6.96 -7.63 19.49
C GLY A 25 8.11 -7.61 18.47
N MET A 26 7.78 -7.38 17.18
CA MET A 26 8.78 -7.34 16.11
C MET A 26 9.73 -6.15 16.30
N SER A 27 11.03 -6.37 16.11
CA SER A 27 12.05 -5.30 16.17
C SER A 27 11.72 -4.16 15.21
N ASP A 28 11.98 -2.91 15.62
CA ASP A 28 11.69 -1.69 14.85
C ASP A 28 12.15 -1.75 13.40
N GLY A 29 13.30 -2.38 13.12
CA GLY A 29 13.83 -2.53 11.77
C GLY A 29 12.97 -3.42 10.85
N ALA A 30 12.41 -4.50 11.38
CA ALA A 30 11.54 -5.40 10.61
C ALA A 30 10.17 -4.74 10.35
N SER A 31 9.62 -4.08 11.38
CA SER A 31 8.37 -3.32 11.28
C SER A 31 8.48 -2.19 10.25
N PHE A 32 9.60 -1.46 10.25
CA PHE A 32 9.87 -0.43 9.26
C PHE A 32 9.96 -1.01 7.84
N GLY A 33 10.67 -2.13 7.65
CA GLY A 33 10.79 -2.77 6.35
C GLY A 33 9.45 -3.18 5.75
N VAL A 34 8.55 -3.74 6.57
CA VAL A 34 7.21 -4.13 6.13
C VAL A 34 6.34 -2.90 5.82
N ILE A 35 6.36 -1.87 6.67
CA ILE A 35 5.58 -0.64 6.42
C ILE A 35 6.09 0.09 5.17
N ALA A 36 7.41 0.20 4.99
CA ALA A 36 8.02 0.82 3.81
C ALA A 36 7.70 0.02 2.53
N GLY A 37 7.77 -1.32 2.61
CA GLY A 37 7.40 -2.20 1.49
C GLY A 37 5.92 -2.08 1.10
N LEU A 38 5.01 -2.11 2.08
CA LEU A 38 3.57 -1.89 1.86
C LEU A 38 3.28 -0.50 1.30
N SER A 39 3.98 0.53 1.78
CA SER A 39 3.84 1.90 1.29
C SER A 39 4.29 2.03 -0.16
N GLY A 40 5.42 1.40 -0.53
CA GLY A 40 5.90 1.36 -1.91
C GLY A 40 4.95 0.58 -2.84
N ALA A 41 4.43 -0.55 -2.38
CA ALA A 41 3.44 -1.34 -3.11
C ALA A 41 2.12 -0.56 -3.31
N ALA A 42 1.67 0.18 -2.29
CA ALA A 42 0.54 1.09 -2.41
C ALA A 42 0.77 2.16 -3.48
N TRP A 43 1.95 2.78 -3.45
CA TRP A 43 2.32 3.84 -4.39
C TRP A 43 2.36 3.33 -5.84
N ALA A 44 2.99 2.18 -6.06
CA ALA A 44 3.00 1.52 -7.37
C ALA A 44 1.58 1.12 -7.80
N SER A 45 0.77 0.57 -6.90
CA SER A 45 -0.60 0.14 -7.19
C SER A 45 -1.55 1.30 -7.50
N LEU A 46 -1.29 2.50 -6.96
CA LEU A 46 -2.06 3.72 -7.22
C LEU A 46 -1.64 4.39 -8.54
N ASN A 47 -0.33 4.37 -8.86
CA ASN A 47 0.21 4.99 -10.07
C ASN A 47 0.24 4.05 -11.30
N ALA A 48 0.03 2.75 -11.12
CA ALA A 48 -0.05 1.78 -12.22
C ALA A 48 -1.21 2.06 -13.19
N GLU A 49 -2.21 2.84 -12.79
CA GLU A 49 -3.33 3.24 -13.66
C GLU A 49 -2.96 4.37 -14.63
N THR A 50 -1.78 4.99 -14.48
CA THR A 50 -1.34 6.15 -15.29
C THR A 50 -0.51 5.75 -16.52
N GLY A 51 -0.12 4.48 -16.67
CA GLY A 51 0.69 4.00 -17.80
C GLY A 51 -0.14 3.36 -18.92
N CYS A 52 -0.24 4.05 -20.07
CA CYS A 52 -0.49 3.50 -21.42
C CYS A 52 -1.48 2.31 -21.57
N GLY A 53 -2.63 2.31 -20.91
CA GLY A 53 -3.58 1.18 -21.01
C GLY A 53 -5.06 1.53 -21.20
N ARG A 54 -5.45 2.80 -21.03
CA ARG A 54 -6.88 3.19 -21.08
C ARG A 54 -7.28 4.11 -22.24
N SER A 55 -6.33 4.63 -23.01
CA SER A 55 -6.63 5.46 -24.21
C SER A 55 -6.44 4.75 -25.54
N CYS A 56 -6.04 3.47 -25.55
CA CYS A 56 -5.89 2.67 -26.78
C CYS A 56 -7.05 1.67 -26.99
N LEU A 57 -8.11 1.76 -26.18
CA LEU A 57 -9.27 0.85 -26.23
C LEU A 57 -10.61 1.63 -26.20
N GLN A 58 -10.62 2.86 -26.74
CA GLN A 58 -11.86 3.58 -27.06
C GLN A 58 -11.97 3.79 -28.56
#